data_AF-A0A2L2Y2J3-F1
#
_entry.id   AF-A0A2L2Y2J3-F1
#
_cell.length_a   1.000
_cell.length_b   1.000
_cell.length_c   1.000
_cell.angle_alpha   90.00
_cell.angle_beta   90.00
_cell.angle_gamma   90.00
#
_symmetry.space_group_name_H-M   'P 1'
#
loop_
_entity.id
_entity.type
_entity.pdbx_description
1 polymer ?
#
loop_
_entity_poly.entity_id
_entity_poly.type
_entity_poly.pdbx_seq_one_letter_code
_entity_poly.pdbx_strand_id
1 'polypeptide(L)'
;MSLPRHLQLTLKSHAEKVCSLYKRALRNEWSKYDESWEYRYHAVLMRARFDKHKDEKDLRKAKAILEAAEKELEKDLHYQPRKFGFSPGGINYGREVTLSDWVLDYWHPLEKARYPEYFARREQRKQEFIERWEKKYGKPFDDHHH
;
A
#
# COMPACT_ATOMS: atom_id res chain seq x y z
N MET A 1 0.08 1.33 6.06
CA MET A 1 -0.62 2.60 5.79
C MET A 1 -2.08 2.25 5.63
N SER A 2 -2.96 2.86 6.41
CA SER A 2 -4.39 2.63 6.24
C SER A 2 -4.83 3.46 5.04
N LEU A 3 -5.36 2.82 3.99
CA LEU A 3 -6.13 3.52 2.96
C LEU A 3 -7.24 4.33 3.67
N PRO A 4 -7.57 5.53 3.18
CA PRO A 4 -8.64 6.32 3.75
C PRO A 4 -9.94 5.50 3.72
N ARG A 5 -10.81 5.68 4.72
CA ARG A 5 -11.98 4.81 4.95
C ARG A 5 -12.87 4.65 3.71
N HIS A 6 -12.99 5.68 2.88
CA HIS A 6 -13.79 5.68 1.66
C HIS A 6 -13.16 4.92 0.47
N LEU A 7 -11.88 4.53 0.56
CA LEU A 7 -11.20 3.70 -0.45
C LEU A 7 -11.03 2.24 0.01
N GLN A 8 -11.53 1.88 1.20
CA GLN A 8 -11.45 0.51 1.69
C GLN A 8 -12.54 -0.33 1.02
N LEU A 9 -12.14 -1.24 0.13
CA LEU A 9 -13.02 -2.22 -0.52
C LEU A 9 -13.65 -3.21 0.47
N THR A 10 -12.94 -3.51 1.56
CA THR A 10 -13.36 -4.48 2.57
C THR A 10 -13.34 -3.88 3.98
N LEU A 11 -14.28 -4.33 4.81
CA LEU A 11 -14.31 -3.97 6.23
C LEU A 11 -13.17 -4.67 6.96
N LYS A 12 -12.34 -3.90 7.68
CA LYS A 12 -11.22 -4.47 8.44
C LYS A 12 -11.71 -5.27 9.64
N SER A 13 -11.20 -6.49 9.77
CA SER A 13 -11.47 -7.34 10.92
C SER A 13 -10.83 -6.77 12.20
N HIS A 14 -11.31 -7.22 13.37
CA HIS A 14 -10.71 -6.82 14.65
C HIS A 14 -9.22 -7.19 14.72
N ALA A 15 -8.87 -8.40 14.31
CA ALA A 15 -7.48 -8.87 14.28
C ALA A 15 -6.59 -7.99 13.38
N GLU A 16 -7.06 -7.61 12.20
CA GLU A 16 -6.32 -6.72 11.30
C GLU A 16 -6.09 -5.33 11.91
N LYS A 17 -7.07 -4.80 12.64
CA LYS A 17 -6.94 -3.53 13.36
C LYS A 17 -5.87 -3.62 14.45
N VAL A 18 -5.86 -4.70 15.24
CA VAL A 18 -4.84 -4.96 16.27
C VAL A 18 -3.44 -5.08 15.63
N CYS A 19 -3.30 -5.86 14.55
CA CYS A 19 -2.03 -6.00 13.82
C CYS A 19 -1.54 -4.65 13.25
N SER A 20 -2.46 -3.84 12.73
CA SER A 20 -2.15 -2.50 12.24
C SER A 20 -1.70 -1.58 13.37
N LEU A 21 -2.39 -1.60 14.52
CA LEU A 21 -2.02 -0.85 15.72
C LEU A 21 -0.63 -1.25 16.22
N TYR A 22 -0.37 -2.54 16.38
CA TYR A 22 0.93 -3.07 16.80
C TYR A 22 2.07 -2.62 15.86
N LYS A 23 1.87 -2.73 14.54
CA LYS A 23 2.84 -2.26 13.55
C LYS A 23 3.09 -0.76 13.67
N ARG A 24 2.05 0.05 13.90
CA ARG A 24 2.18 1.51 14.07
C ARG A 24 2.93 1.86 15.36
N ALA A 25 2.60 1.19 16.47
CA ALA A 25 3.29 1.38 17.75
C ALA A 25 4.79 1.10 17.63
N LEU A 26 5.18 -0.03 17.05
CA LEU A 26 6.60 -0.33 16.83
C LEU A 26 7.31 0.67 15.92
N ARG A 27 6.63 1.19 14.88
CA ARG A 27 7.20 2.24 14.01
C ARG A 27 7.37 3.57 14.73
N ASN A 28 6.48 3.86 15.69
CA ASN A 28 6.59 5.03 16.54
C ASN A 28 7.78 4.90 17.49
N GLU A 29 7.92 3.75 18.17
CA GLU A 29 9.08 3.46 19.04
C GLU A 29 10.39 3.55 18.28
N TRP A 30 10.44 3.01 17.05
CA TRP A 30 11.61 3.15 16.18
C TRP A 30 11.90 4.60 15.76
N SER A 31 10.90 5.48 15.79
CA SER A 31 11.10 6.90 15.51
C SER A 31 11.57 7.67 16.74
N LYS A 32 11.35 7.14 17.95
CA LYS A 32 11.79 7.77 19.21
C LYS A 32 13.22 7.41 19.58
N TYR A 33 13.59 6.14 19.40
CA TYR A 33 14.92 5.65 19.74
C TYR A 33 15.77 5.52 18.49
N ASP A 34 16.91 6.19 18.49
CA ASP A 34 17.87 6.17 17.39
C ASP A 34 18.68 4.87 17.40
N GLU A 35 19.06 4.44 18.61
CA GLU A 35 19.90 3.25 18.80
C GLU A 35 19.12 1.95 18.68
N SER A 36 19.73 0.98 18.01
CA SER A 36 19.07 -0.29 17.70
C SER A 36 18.79 -1.13 18.95
N TRP A 37 19.68 -1.15 19.95
CA TRP A 37 19.48 -1.93 21.18
C TRP A 37 18.36 -1.36 22.06
N GLU A 38 18.28 -0.04 22.19
CA GLU A 38 17.19 0.64 22.92
C GLU A 38 15.85 0.35 22.27
N TYR A 39 15.75 0.53 20.95
CA TYR A 39 14.55 0.18 20.20
C TYR A 39 14.15 -1.29 20.43
N ARG A 40 15.12 -2.23 20.39
CA ARG A 40 14.83 -3.66 20.60
C ARG A 40 14.29 -3.94 22.00
N TYR A 41 14.84 -3.30 23.04
CA TYR A 41 14.33 -3.41 24.40
C TYR A 41 12.87 -2.94 24.49
N HIS A 42 12.58 -1.74 23.98
CA HIS A 42 11.22 -1.19 23.99
C HIS A 42 10.24 -1.99 23.12
N ALA A 43 10.69 -2.53 21.99
CA ALA A 43 9.87 -3.38 21.13
C ALA A 43 9.44 -4.68 21.86
N VAL A 44 10.33 -5.28 22.65
CA VAL A 44 10.01 -6.47 23.46
C VAL A 44 9.02 -6.13 24.57
N LEU A 45 9.20 -5.00 25.26
CA LEU A 45 8.24 -4.52 26.26
C LEU A 45 6.85 -4.27 25.65
N MET A 46 6.81 -3.63 24.48
CA MET A 46 5.55 -3.43 23.74
C MET A 46 4.93 -4.77 23.36
N ARG A 47 5.71 -5.73 22.87
CA ARG A 47 5.18 -7.07 22.56
C ARG A 47 4.59 -7.76 23.80
N ALA A 48 5.27 -7.70 24.93
CA ALA A 48 4.77 -8.25 26.19
C ALA A 48 3.45 -7.59 26.62
N ARG A 49 3.26 -6.28 26.40
CA ARG A 49 1.98 -5.60 26.66
C ARG A 49 0.84 -6.14 25.78
N PHE A 50 1.09 -6.36 24.49
CA PHE A 50 0.09 -6.93 23.60
C PHE A 50 -0.22 -8.39 23.93
N ASP A 51 0.79 -9.20 24.28
CA ASP A 51 0.61 -10.61 24.60
C ASP A 51 -0.22 -10.81 25.88
N LYS A 52 -0.20 -9.87 26.85
CA LYS A 52 -1.05 -9.91 28.06
C LYS A 52 -2.56 -9.94 27.76
N HIS A 53 -2.99 -9.33 26.65
CA HIS A 53 -4.41 -9.25 26.27
C HIS A 53 -4.74 -10.09 25.03
N LYS A 54 -3.87 -11.04 24.67
CA LYS A 54 -4.04 -11.88 23.49
C LYS A 54 -5.23 -12.84 23.59
N ASP A 55 -5.46 -13.39 24.78
CA ASP A 55 -6.45 -14.46 25.01
C ASP A 55 -7.82 -13.93 25.49
N GLU A 56 -8.10 -12.65 25.26
CA GLU A 56 -9.37 -12.00 25.60
C GLU A 56 -10.50 -12.49 24.67
N LYS A 57 -11.46 -13.25 25.22
CA LYS A 57 -12.59 -13.80 24.46
C LYS A 57 -13.75 -12.82 24.29
N ASP A 58 -13.88 -11.84 25.18
CA ASP A 58 -14.95 -10.85 25.13
C ASP A 58 -14.63 -9.73 24.13
N LEU A 59 -15.36 -9.74 23.00
CA LEU A 59 -15.18 -8.76 21.93
C LEU A 59 -15.46 -7.31 22.36
N ARG A 60 -16.34 -7.08 23.35
CA ARG A 60 -16.63 -5.72 23.82
C ARG A 60 -15.43 -5.14 24.56
N LYS A 61 -14.83 -5.94 25.44
CA LYS A 61 -13.60 -5.58 26.15
C LYS A 61 -12.44 -5.41 25.19
N ALA A 62 -12.26 -6.35 24.25
CA ALA A 62 -11.20 -6.27 23.24
C ALA A 62 -11.29 -4.97 22.41
N LYS A 63 -12.51 -4.58 22.02
CA LYS A 63 -12.74 -3.32 21.31
C LYS A 63 -12.43 -2.10 22.18
N ALA A 64 -12.85 -2.10 23.45
CA ALA A 64 -12.57 -1.01 24.37
C ALA A 64 -11.05 -0.84 24.62
N ILE A 65 -10.32 -1.95 24.76
CA ILE A 65 -8.85 -1.97 24.89
C ILE A 65 -8.21 -1.39 23.62
N LEU A 66 -8.68 -1.80 22.44
CA LEU A 66 -8.18 -1.28 21.17
C LEU A 66 -8.39 0.23 21.06
N GLU A 67 -9.59 0.73 21.37
CA GLU A 67 -9.90 2.17 21.35
C GLU A 67 -9.06 2.96 22.36
N ALA A 68 -8.83 2.41 23.56
CA ALA A 68 -7.95 3.01 24.55
C ALA A 68 -6.49 3.06 24.08
N ALA A 69 -5.99 1.97 23.49
CA ALA A 69 -4.64 1.88 22.96
C ALA A 69 -4.43 2.77 21.72
N GLU A 70 -5.45 2.97 20.89
CA GLU A 70 -5.39 3.94 19.78
C GLU A 70 -5.24 5.37 20.31
N LYS A 71 -5.99 5.74 21.36
CA LYS A 71 -5.85 7.05 22.02
C LYS A 71 -4.51 7.23 22.72
N GLU A 72 -3.98 6.18 23.34
CA GLU A 72 -2.64 6.20 23.94
C GLU A 72 -1.59 6.46 22.85
N LEU A 73 -1.63 5.69 21.76
CA LEU A 73 -0.69 5.85 20.66
C LEU A 73 -0.77 7.24 20.04
N GLU A 74 -1.98 7.78 19.84
CA GLU A 74 -2.17 9.12 19.26
C GLU A 74 -1.53 10.23 20.09
N LYS A 75 -1.62 10.15 21.43
CA LYS A 75 -0.97 11.10 22.34
C LYS A 75 0.55 11.00 22.33
N ASP A 76 1.06 9.81 22.06
CA ASP A 76 2.47 9.45 22.17
C ASP A 76 3.18 9.43 20.79
N LEU A 77 2.52 9.93 19.74
CA LEU A 77 3.09 10.01 18.41
C LEU A 77 4.32 10.93 18.39
N HIS A 78 5.42 10.41 17.84
CA HIS A 78 6.60 11.21 17.59
C HIS A 78 6.31 12.29 16.53
N TYR A 79 6.83 13.50 16.73
CA TYR A 79 6.52 14.66 15.89
C TYR A 79 6.92 14.46 14.42
N GLN A 80 8.02 13.75 14.15
CA GLN A 80 8.49 13.46 12.79
C GLN A 80 8.77 11.96 12.59
N PRO A 81 7.74 11.13 12.37
CA PRO A 81 7.92 9.69 12.26
C PRO A 81 8.85 9.29 11.10
N ARG A 82 9.75 8.33 11.32
CA ARG A 82 10.63 7.80 10.28
C ARG A 82 9.80 7.12 9.18
N LYS A 83 9.99 7.56 7.93
CA LYS A 83 9.35 6.99 6.72
C LYS A 83 10.40 6.36 5.81
N PHE A 84 9.99 5.32 5.08
CA PHE A 84 10.85 4.74 4.05
C PHE A 84 10.89 5.65 2.83
N GLY A 85 12.03 5.72 2.14
CA GLY A 85 12.27 6.66 1.04
C GLY A 85 11.17 6.68 -0.02
N PHE A 86 10.77 5.52 -0.55
CA PHE A 86 9.73 5.41 -1.59
C PHE A 86 8.31 5.21 -1.05
N SER A 87 8.12 5.17 0.27
CA SER A 87 6.77 5.08 0.84
C SER A 87 6.09 6.46 0.81
N PRO A 88 4.76 6.54 0.75
CA PRO A 88 4.04 7.82 0.85
C PRO A 88 4.53 8.70 2.02
N GLY A 89 4.92 9.94 1.71
CA GLY A 89 5.51 10.88 2.66
C GLY A 89 7.00 10.65 2.98
N GLY A 90 7.66 9.72 2.28
CA GLY A 90 9.11 9.56 2.26
C GLY A 90 9.78 10.49 1.26
N ILE A 91 11.10 10.65 1.41
CA ILE A 91 11.87 11.66 0.66
C ILE A 91 11.91 11.43 -0.87
N ASN A 92 11.79 10.19 -1.31
CA ASN A 92 11.83 9.79 -2.73
C ASN A 92 10.43 9.42 -3.26
N TYR A 93 9.36 9.67 -2.50
CA TYR A 93 8.01 9.32 -2.93
C TYR A 93 7.59 10.16 -4.15
N GLY A 94 7.24 9.48 -5.24
CA GLY A 94 6.85 10.15 -6.49
C GLY A 94 8.00 10.89 -7.19
N ARG A 95 9.26 10.59 -6.83
CA ARG A 95 10.43 11.23 -7.45
C ARG A 95 10.58 10.84 -8.92
N GLU A 96 10.29 9.59 -9.26
CA GLU A 96 10.33 9.08 -10.62
C GLU A 96 8.94 9.21 -11.25
N VAL A 97 8.86 9.93 -12.36
CA VAL A 97 7.63 10.04 -13.16
C VAL A 97 7.61 8.90 -14.16
N THR A 98 6.76 7.91 -13.91
CA THR A 98 6.53 6.83 -14.86
C THR A 98 5.62 7.33 -15.98
N LEU A 99 6.16 7.45 -17.20
CA LEU A 99 5.36 7.72 -18.39
C LEU A 99 4.50 6.50 -18.72
N SER A 100 3.28 6.76 -19.20
CA SER A 100 2.37 5.71 -19.63
C SER A 100 2.79 5.11 -20.98
N ASP A 101 2.62 3.79 -21.13
CA ASP A 101 3.12 3.05 -22.32
C ASP A 101 2.58 3.59 -23.65
N TRP A 102 1.32 4.04 -23.69
CA TRP A 102 0.67 4.55 -24.90
C TRP A 102 1.37 5.78 -25.52
N VAL A 103 2.26 6.48 -24.78
CA VAL A 103 3.08 7.58 -25.32
C VAL A 103 3.97 7.10 -26.48
N LEU A 104 4.43 5.85 -26.45
CA LEU A 104 5.28 5.27 -27.50
C LEU A 104 4.53 5.08 -28.84
N ASP A 105 3.19 5.12 -28.83
CA ASP A 105 2.41 5.04 -30.06
C ASP A 105 2.53 6.32 -30.90
N TYR A 106 2.82 7.47 -30.30
CA TYR A 106 2.97 8.75 -30.99
C TYR A 106 4.36 8.99 -31.59
N TRP A 107 5.33 8.10 -31.34
CA TRP A 107 6.69 8.26 -31.88
C TRP A 107 6.69 8.27 -33.40
N HIS A 108 7.59 9.06 -33.99
CA HIS A 108 7.72 9.12 -35.44
C HIS A 108 8.19 7.77 -36.00
N PRO A 109 7.72 7.31 -37.18
CA PRO A 109 8.11 6.00 -37.72
C PRO A 109 9.62 5.78 -37.82
N LEU A 110 10.39 6.83 -38.11
CA LEU A 110 11.86 6.77 -38.12
C LEU A 110 12.47 6.47 -36.74
N GLU A 111 11.87 6.99 -35.66
CA GLU A 111 12.30 6.71 -34.29
C GLU A 111 11.94 5.29 -33.88
N LYS A 112 10.78 4.80 -34.34
CA LYS A 112 10.36 3.40 -34.13
C LYS A 112 11.26 2.43 -34.88
N ALA A 113 11.68 2.77 -36.10
CA ALA A 113 12.57 1.97 -36.93
C ALA A 113 13.95 1.74 -36.29
N ARG A 114 14.37 2.59 -35.34
CA ARG A 114 15.59 2.39 -34.55
C ARG A 114 15.50 1.17 -33.63
N TYR A 115 14.30 0.76 -33.22
CA TYR A 115 14.07 -0.32 -32.26
C TYR A 115 13.10 -1.38 -32.81
N PRO A 116 13.43 -2.05 -33.94
CA PRO A 116 12.49 -2.89 -34.67
C PRO A 116 11.98 -4.08 -33.84
N GLU A 117 12.87 -4.77 -33.12
CA GLU A 117 12.49 -5.93 -32.30
C GLU A 117 11.56 -5.54 -31.13
N TYR A 118 11.80 -4.37 -30.53
CA TYR A 118 10.98 -3.89 -29.41
C TYR A 118 9.55 -3.61 -29.86
N PHE A 119 9.38 -2.89 -30.98
CA PHE A 119 8.07 -2.55 -31.52
C PHE A 119 7.34 -3.78 -32.06
N ALA A 120 8.03 -4.74 -32.70
CA ALA A 120 7.42 -6.00 -33.12
C ALA A 120 6.83 -6.79 -31.94
N ARG A 121 7.57 -6.93 -30.83
CA ARG A 121 7.07 -7.58 -29.61
C ARG A 121 5.97 -6.78 -28.91
N ARG A 122 5.96 -5.46 -29.07
CA ARG A 122 4.93 -4.58 -28.49
C ARG A 122 3.59 -4.76 -29.21
N GLU A 123 3.58 -4.82 -30.54
CA GLU A 123 2.35 -5.05 -31.31
C GLU A 123 1.71 -6.42 -30.99
N GLN A 124 2.53 -7.47 -30.84
CA GLN A 124 2.04 -8.78 -30.36
C GLN A 124 1.34 -8.66 -29.00
N ARG A 125 1.96 -7.96 -28.04
CA ARG A 125 1.37 -7.75 -26.70
C ARG A 125 0.09 -6.90 -26.73
N LYS A 126 -0.03 -5.96 -27.67
CA LYS A 126 -1.25 -5.16 -27.86
C LYS A 126 -2.40 -6.05 -28.36
N GLN A 127 -2.13 -6.94 -29.31
CA GLN A 127 -3.11 -7.92 -29.78
C GLN A 127 -3.56 -8.86 -28.65
N GLU A 128 -2.62 -9.44 -27.91
CA GLU A 128 -2.93 -10.28 -26.76
C GLU A 128 -3.77 -9.55 -25.70
N PHE A 129 -3.53 -8.25 -25.48
CA PHE A 129 -4.31 -7.46 -24.55
C PHE A 129 -5.77 -7.31 -25.02
N ILE A 130 -5.99 -7.03 -26.30
CA ILE A 130 -7.34 -6.91 -26.89
C ILE A 130 -8.07 -8.26 -26.77
N GLU A 131 -7.42 -9.36 -27.14
CA GLU A 131 -8.01 -10.71 -27.02
C GLU A 131 -8.41 -11.04 -25.58
N ARG A 132 -7.53 -10.75 -24.61
CA ARG A 132 -7.82 -10.96 -23.18
C ARG A 132 -8.96 -10.06 -22.70
N TRP A 133 -9.04 -8.82 -23.21
CA TRP A 133 -10.11 -7.88 -22.88
C TRP A 133 -11.45 -8.38 -23.41
N GLU A 134 -11.54 -8.71 -24.69
CA GLU A 134 -12.74 -9.27 -25.32
C GLU A 134 -13.21 -10.55 -24.63
N LYS A 135 -12.27 -11.42 -24.23
CA LYS A 135 -12.60 -12.64 -23.49
C LYS A 135 -13.20 -12.34 -22.11
N LYS A 136 -12.71 -11.31 -21.41
CA LYS A 136 -13.12 -11.00 -20.03
C LYS A 136 -14.42 -10.21 -19.97
N TYR A 137 -14.61 -9.27 -20.89
CA TYR A 137 -15.71 -8.30 -20.84
C TYR A 137 -16.71 -8.44 -22.00
N GLY A 138 -16.43 -9.32 -22.97
CA GLY A 138 -17.18 -9.40 -24.21
C GLY A 138 -16.71 -8.35 -25.22
N LYS A 139 -17.19 -8.48 -26.47
CA LYS A 139 -17.02 -7.42 -27.47
C LYS A 139 -17.92 -6.23 -27.09
N PRO A 140 -17.48 -4.98 -27.32
CA PRO A 140 -18.36 -3.83 -27.20
C PRO A 140 -19.63 -4.05 -28.04
N PHE A 141 -20.78 -3.58 -27.55
CA PHE A 141 -22.03 -3.66 -28.29
C PHE A 141 -21.91 -2.79 -29.56
N ASP A 142 -22.19 -3.38 -30.72
CA ASP A 142 -22.17 -2.68 -32.01
C ASP A 142 -23.45 -1.84 -32.14
N ASP A 143 -23.45 -0.60 -31.62
CA ASP A 143 -24.48 0.38 -31.97
C ASP A 143 -24.19 0.90 -33.39
N HIS A 144 -24.56 0.10 -34.39
CA HIS A 144 -24.63 0.53 -35.80
C HIS A 144 -25.84 1.46 -36.05
N HIS A 145 -25.92 2.56 -35.31
CA HIS A 145 -26.91 3.62 -35.52
C HIS A 145 -26.22 4.94 -35.86
N HIS A 146 -25.66 5.03 -37.07
CA HIS A 146 -25.51 6.25 -37.84
C HIS A 146 -25.59 5.94 -39.34
#